data_AF-A0A2M7KT87-F1
#
_entry.id   AF-A0A2M7KT87-F1
#
_cell.length_a   1.000
_cell.length_b   1.000
_cell.length_c   1.000
_cell.angle_alpha   90.00
_cell.angle_beta   90.00
_cell.angle_gamma   90.00
#
_symmetry.space_group_name_H-M   'P 1'
#
loop_
_entity.id
_entity.type
_entity.pdbx_description
1 polymer ?
#
loop_
_entity_poly.entity_id
_entity_poly.type
_entity_poly.pdbx_seq_one_letter_code
_entity_poly.pdbx_strand_id
1 'polypeptide(L)'
;LLAIGIAGAIGALSACATAVGVGESKTQAVLLAQEKLAELETQEEFSAGSSSGDFGEDYPDYQWTLDIETVTSDDLTDLWRAQLAVTWEHAGRNQTCRVEQWFYRPTPTQ
;
A
#
# COMPACT_ATOMS: atom_id res chain seq x y z
N LEU A 1 -19.12 -11.65 17.76
CA LEU A 1 -18.09 -10.98 18.57
C LEU A 1 -16.90 -11.93 18.75
N LEU A 2 -15.94 -11.84 17.82
CA LEU A 2 -14.50 -12.00 18.07
C LEU A 2 -13.81 -11.48 16.82
N ALA A 3 -13.62 -10.17 16.83
CA ALA A 3 -12.82 -9.43 15.88
C ALA A 3 -11.38 -9.90 16.01
N ILE A 4 -10.95 -10.80 15.13
CA ILE A 4 -9.54 -11.12 14.92
C ILE A 4 -9.34 -11.31 13.41
N GLY A 5 -9.20 -10.19 12.72
CA GLY A 5 -8.47 -10.09 11.46
C GLY A 5 -7.14 -9.37 11.69
N ILE A 6 -6.47 -9.64 12.81
CA ILE A 6 -5.09 -9.18 13.01
C ILE A 6 -4.19 -10.19 12.29
N ALA A 7 -3.89 -9.96 11.02
CA ALA A 7 -2.78 -10.62 10.36
C ALA A 7 -2.43 -9.88 9.07
N GLY A 8 -1.45 -8.96 9.14
CA GLY A 8 -0.76 -8.51 7.93
C GLY A 8 -0.03 -7.17 8.03
N ALA A 9 -0.48 -6.24 8.88
CA ALA A 9 0.16 -4.93 9.00
C ALA A 9 1.40 -4.97 9.91
N ILE A 10 2.44 -5.71 9.50
CA ILE A 10 3.81 -5.44 9.96
C ILE A 10 4.66 -5.16 8.72
N GLY A 11 4.36 -4.03 8.07
CA GLY A 11 5.35 -3.32 7.28
C GLY A 11 6.24 -2.56 8.26
N ALA A 12 7.50 -2.95 8.39
CA ALA A 12 8.47 -2.32 9.26
C ALA A 12 8.66 -0.83 8.88
N LEU A 13 7.93 0.08 9.53
CA LEU A 13 8.11 1.53 9.42
C LEU A 13 9.44 2.00 10.07
N SER A 14 10.20 1.10 10.71
CA SER A 14 11.38 1.39 11.54
C SER A 14 12.63 1.88 10.78
N ALA A 15 12.59 2.11 9.47
CA ALA A 15 13.79 2.43 8.70
C ALA A 15 14.06 3.93 8.46
N CYS A 16 13.22 4.89 8.87
CA CYS A 16 13.31 6.26 8.28
C CYS A 16 13.19 7.49 9.21
N ALA A 17 13.40 7.37 10.52
CA ALA A 17 13.32 8.55 11.40
C ALA A 17 14.55 9.51 11.37
N THR A 18 15.59 9.28 10.54
CA THR A 18 16.88 10.01 10.63
C THR A 18 17.33 10.74 9.35
N ALA A 19 16.43 11.43 8.64
CA ALA A 19 16.82 12.39 7.61
C ALA A 19 15.94 13.66 7.62
N VAL A 20 16.31 14.63 8.46
CA VAL A 20 15.55 15.84 8.86
C VAL A 20 15.48 16.92 7.76
N GLY A 21 15.24 16.53 6.50
CA GLY A 21 15.02 17.48 5.39
C GLY A 21 14.55 16.81 4.10
N VAL A 22 14.93 15.54 3.89
CA VAL A 22 14.29 14.61 2.94
C VAL A 22 13.01 13.99 3.55
N GLY A 23 12.79 14.24 4.85
CA GLY A 23 11.78 13.59 5.67
C GLY A 23 10.35 14.06 5.45
N GLU A 24 10.09 15.34 5.17
CA GLU A 24 8.70 15.85 5.15
C GLU A 24 7.90 15.32 3.95
N SER A 25 8.37 15.53 2.71
CA SER A 25 7.69 14.98 1.52
C SER A 25 7.64 13.44 1.52
N LYS A 26 8.70 12.80 2.03
CA LYS A 26 8.71 11.33 2.18
C LYS A 26 7.73 10.85 3.23
N THR A 27 7.64 11.54 4.38
CA THR A 27 6.67 11.22 5.44
C THR A 27 5.26 11.40 4.91
N GLN A 28 5.02 12.48 4.16
CA GLN A 28 3.74 12.72 3.50
C GLN A 28 3.40 11.63 2.49
N ALA A 29 4.33 11.23 1.61
CA ALA A 29 4.14 10.11 0.69
C ALA A 29 3.82 8.80 1.43
N VAL A 30 4.47 8.55 2.57
CA VAL A 30 4.21 7.37 3.40
C VAL A 30 2.85 7.45 4.10
N LEU A 31 2.42 8.62 4.56
CA LEU A 31 1.09 8.82 5.14
C LEU A 31 -0.01 8.63 4.09
N LEU A 32 0.16 9.22 2.90
CA LEU A 32 -0.73 9.04 1.75
C LEU A 32 -0.80 7.57 1.30
N ALA A 33 0.33 6.89 1.29
CA ALA A 33 0.38 5.46 0.99
C ALA A 33 -0.39 4.63 2.03
N GLN A 34 -0.22 4.94 3.32
CA GLN A 34 -0.93 4.25 4.39
C GLN A 34 -2.43 4.50 4.34
N GLU A 35 -2.88 5.73 4.05
CA GLU A 35 -4.30 6.05 3.89
C GLU A 35 -4.92 5.24 2.76
N LYS A 36 -4.27 5.18 1.58
CA LYS A 36 -4.74 4.38 0.45
C LYS A 36 -4.77 2.89 0.74
N LEU A 37 -3.79 2.36 1.46
CA LEU A 37 -3.79 0.96 1.88
C LEU A 37 -4.90 0.69 2.91
N ALA A 38 -5.16 1.61 3.84
CA ALA A 38 -6.27 1.48 4.78
C ALA A 38 -7.63 1.50 4.05
N GLU A 39 -7.79 2.36 3.05
CA GLU A 39 -8.98 2.35 2.16
C GLU A 39 -9.13 1.00 1.46
N LEU A 40 -8.02 0.44 0.94
CA LEU A 40 -7.98 -0.90 0.35
C LEU A 40 -8.39 -1.99 1.35
N GLU A 41 -7.93 -1.91 2.59
CA GLU A 41 -8.27 -2.87 3.65
C GLU A 41 -9.76 -2.87 3.99
N THR A 42 -10.41 -1.70 3.91
CA THR A 42 -11.86 -1.56 4.14
C THR A 42 -12.72 -2.02 2.97
N GLN A 43 -12.13 -2.22 1.79
CA GLN A 43 -12.86 -2.76 0.65
C GLN A 43 -13.20 -4.23 0.89
N GLU A 44 -14.48 -4.56 0.72
CA GLU A 44 -14.98 -5.92 0.88
C GLU A 44 -14.46 -6.84 -0.24
N GLU A 45 -14.20 -6.30 -1.43
CA GLU A 45 -13.76 -7.05 -2.61
C GLU A 45 -12.36 -6.58 -3.06
N PHE A 46 -11.40 -7.50 -3.04
CA PHE A 46 -10.12 -7.32 -3.72
C PHE A 46 -10.25 -7.81 -5.16
N SER A 47 -9.96 -6.94 -6.12
CA SER A 47 -9.85 -7.33 -7.53
C SER A 47 -8.38 -7.34 -7.93
N ALA A 48 -7.92 -8.43 -8.55
CA ALA A 48 -6.59 -8.48 -9.11
C ALA A 48 -6.49 -7.49 -10.27
N GLY A 49 -5.42 -6.70 -10.31
CA GLY A 49 -5.23 -5.68 -11.33
C GLY A 49 -4.34 -4.54 -10.86
N SER A 50 -4.04 -3.65 -11.81
CA SER A 50 -3.29 -2.43 -11.57
C SER A 50 -4.23 -1.23 -11.63
N SER A 51 -4.13 -0.35 -10.65
CA SER A 51 -4.87 0.90 -10.57
C SER A 51 -3.89 2.05 -10.34
N SER A 52 -4.13 3.19 -10.95
CA SER A 52 -3.30 4.38 -10.76
C SER A 52 -4.15 5.63 -10.72
N GLY A 53 -3.61 6.68 -10.11
CA GLY A 53 -4.27 7.96 -10.00
C GLY A 53 -3.42 8.98 -9.26
N ASP A 54 -4.04 10.09 -8.94
CA ASP A 54 -3.49 11.17 -8.14
C ASP A 54 -4.25 11.27 -6.82
N PHE A 55 -3.69 12.03 -5.87
CA PHE A 55 -4.31 12.27 -4.57
C PHE A 55 -5.23 13.51 -4.58
N GLY A 56 -5.66 13.95 -5.77
CA GLY A 56 -6.51 15.12 -5.96
C GLY A 56 -5.77 16.46 -5.84
N GLU A 57 -6.55 17.54 -5.74
CA GLU A 57 -6.05 18.93 -5.75
C GLU A 57 -5.23 19.30 -4.49
N ASP A 58 -5.35 18.53 -3.41
CA ASP A 58 -4.57 18.73 -2.18
C ASP A 58 -3.09 18.33 -2.40
N TYR A 59 -2.84 17.38 -3.31
CA TYR A 59 -1.53 16.80 -3.58
C TYR A 59 -1.29 16.54 -5.09
N PRO A 60 -1.27 17.58 -5.94
CA PRO A 60 -1.14 17.43 -7.39
C PRO A 60 0.23 16.87 -7.82
N ASP A 61 1.25 17.07 -6.99
CA ASP A 61 2.61 16.57 -7.23
C ASP A 61 2.82 15.10 -6.85
N TYR A 62 1.79 14.44 -6.30
CA TYR A 62 1.85 13.04 -5.87
C TYR A 62 0.94 12.17 -6.74
N GLN A 63 1.52 11.13 -7.33
CA GLN A 63 0.79 10.10 -8.04
C GLN A 63 0.95 8.77 -7.33
N TRP A 64 -0.08 7.94 -7.37
CA TRP A 64 -0.04 6.59 -6.83
C TRP A 64 -0.32 5.55 -7.91
N THR A 65 0.24 4.37 -7.70
CA THR A 65 0.00 3.17 -8.49
C THR A 65 -0.09 1.99 -7.55
N LEU A 66 -1.21 1.31 -7.58
CA LEU A 66 -1.56 0.18 -6.75
C LEU A 66 -1.68 -1.05 -7.64
N ASP A 67 -0.86 -2.05 -7.36
CA ASP A 67 -0.89 -3.32 -8.07
C ASP A 67 -1.32 -4.42 -7.10
N ILE A 68 -2.39 -5.13 -7.44
CA ILE A 68 -2.95 -6.21 -6.63
C ILE A 68 -2.86 -7.49 -7.42
N GLU A 69 -2.19 -8.49 -6.86
CA GLU A 69 -2.06 -9.80 -7.47
C GLU A 69 -2.49 -10.91 -6.51
N THR A 70 -3.07 -11.96 -7.09
CA THR A 70 -3.34 -13.23 -6.41
C THR A 70 -2.11 -14.10 -6.48
N VAL A 71 -1.57 -14.49 -5.34
CA VAL A 71 -0.48 -15.44 -5.24
C VAL A 71 -1.08 -16.83 -5.04
N THR A 72 -1.20 -17.56 -6.13
CA THR A 72 -1.55 -18.99 -6.13
C THR A 72 -0.27 -19.81 -6.20
N SER A 73 0.04 -20.55 -5.15
CA SER A 73 1.08 -21.58 -5.12
C SER A 73 0.48 -22.94 -4.78
N ASP A 74 1.16 -24.03 -5.12
CA ASP A 74 0.71 -25.41 -4.90
C ASP A 74 0.23 -25.70 -3.45
N ASP A 75 0.77 -24.96 -2.47
CA ASP A 75 0.47 -25.10 -1.03
C ASP A 75 -0.31 -23.89 -0.45
N LEU A 76 -0.32 -22.76 -1.15
CA LEU A 76 -0.92 -21.50 -0.69
C LEU A 76 -1.94 -21.02 -1.74
N THR A 77 -3.20 -21.33 -1.48
CA THR A 77 -4.33 -20.63 -2.05
C THR A 77 -4.72 -19.50 -1.08
N ASP A 78 -5.38 -18.45 -1.55
CA ASP A 78 -5.90 -17.34 -0.72
C ASP A 78 -4.92 -16.24 -0.25
N LEU A 79 -3.73 -16.18 -0.85
CA LEU A 79 -2.79 -15.08 -0.60
C LEU A 79 -2.91 -14.01 -1.69
N TRP A 80 -3.04 -12.76 -1.25
CA TRP A 80 -3.08 -11.59 -2.10
C TRP A 80 -1.90 -10.69 -1.75
N ARG A 81 -1.23 -10.14 -2.76
CA ARG A 81 -0.16 -9.15 -2.58
C ARG A 81 -0.65 -7.83 -3.15
N ALA A 82 -0.65 -6.78 -2.34
CA ALA A 82 -0.86 -5.41 -2.79
C ALA A 82 0.46 -4.65 -2.72
N GLN A 83 0.83 -4.04 -3.83
CA GLN A 83 2.01 -3.19 -3.95
C GLN A 83 1.56 -1.79 -4.32
N LEU A 84 1.72 -0.85 -3.39
CA LEU A 84 1.43 0.56 -3.61
C LEU A 84 2.74 1.31 -3.83
N ALA A 85 2.85 2.01 -4.94
CA ALA A 85 3.94 2.93 -5.25
C ALA A 85 3.39 4.36 -5.28
N VAL A 86 3.96 5.24 -4.46
CA VAL A 86 3.70 6.68 -4.49
C VAL A 86 4.91 7.36 -5.07
N THR A 87 4.69 8.13 -6.13
CA THR A 87 5.72 8.86 -6.88
C THR A 87 5.47 10.35 -6.74
N TRP A 88 6.52 11.11 -6.47
CA TRP A 88 6.46 12.57 -6.35
C TRP A 88 7.75 13.23 -6.84
N GLU A 89 7.64 14.45 -7.35
CA GLU A 89 8.82 15.24 -7.68
C GLU A 89 9.36 15.97 -6.44
N HIS A 90 10.66 15.83 -6.17
CA HIS A 90 11.35 16.60 -5.14
C HIS A 90 12.68 17.15 -5.69
N ALA A 91 12.82 18.47 -5.70
CA ALA A 91 14.01 19.17 -6.19
C ALA A 91 14.43 18.76 -7.62
N GLY A 92 13.46 18.60 -8.53
CA GLY A 92 13.69 18.19 -9.92
C GLY A 92 14.11 16.73 -10.09
N ARG A 93 13.96 15.89 -9.05
CA ARG A 93 14.15 14.45 -9.10
C ARG A 93 12.86 13.75 -8.74
N ASN A 94 12.45 12.80 -9.57
CA ASN A 94 11.32 11.96 -9.23
C ASN A 94 11.75 10.97 -8.14
N GLN A 95 10.98 10.90 -7.06
CA GLN A 95 11.17 9.97 -5.95
C GLN A 95 9.99 9.02 -5.92
N THR A 96 10.24 7.76 -5.58
CA THR A 96 9.18 6.76 -5.45
C THR A 96 9.32 6.05 -4.12
N CYS A 97 8.25 6.03 -3.34
CA CYS A 97 8.09 5.22 -2.16
C CYS A 97 7.22 4.01 -2.52
N ARG A 98 7.66 2.81 -2.18
CA ARG A 98 6.91 1.58 -2.43
C ARG A 98 6.61 0.91 -1.10
N VAL A 99 5.34 0.58 -0.89
CA VAL A 99 4.84 -0.17 0.24
C VAL A 99 4.24 -1.46 -0.31
N GLU A 100 4.63 -2.59 0.27
CA GLU A 100 4.06 -3.89 -0.05
C GLU A 100 3.35 -4.44 1.17
N GLN A 101 2.15 -4.98 0.96
CA GLN A 101 1.35 -5.61 2.00
C GLN A 101 0.79 -6.93 1.48
N TRP A 102 0.82 -7.94 2.35
CA TRP A 102 0.30 -9.27 2.07
C TRP A 102 -1.02 -9.44 2.81
N PHE A 103 -2.06 -9.83 2.10
CA PHE A 103 -3.39 -10.09 2.63
C PHE A 103 -3.71 -11.57 2.50
N TYR A 104 -4.06 -12.21 3.62
CA TYR A 104 -4.59 -13.57 3.60
C TYR A 104 -6.11 -13.51 3.74
N ARG A 105 -6.85 -14.04 2.76
CA ARG A 105 -8.32 -14.11 2.82
C ARG A 105 -8.80 -15.49 2.36
N PRO A 106 -9.04 -16.43 3.29
CA PRO A 106 -9.43 -17.79 2.93
C PRO A 106 -10.73 -17.77 2.15
N THR A 107 -10.75 -18.40 0.97
CA THR A 107 -11.99 -18.63 0.24
C THR A 107 -12.86 -19.52 1.12
N PRO A 108 -14.11 -19.13 1.45
CA PRO A 108 -14.96 -19.95 2.30
C PRO A 108 -15.16 -21.30 1.61
N THR A 109 -14.66 -22.36 2.26
CA THR A 109 -14.84 -23.73 1.81
C THR A 109 -16.33 -24.03 1.88
N GLN A 110 -16.96 -24.24 0.71
CA GLN A 110 -18.38 -24.52 0.60
C GLN A 110 -18.73 -25.89 1.17
#